data_AF-A0A662UWV6-F1
#
_entry.id   AF-A0A662UWV6-F1
#
_cell.length_a   1.000
_cell.length_b   1.000
_cell.length_c   1.000
_cell.angle_alpha   90.00
_cell.angle_beta   90.00
_cell.angle_gamma   90.00
#
_symmetry.space_group_name_H-M   'P 1'
#
loop_
_entity.id
_entity.type
_entity.pdbx_description
1 polymer ?
#
loop_
_entity_poly.entity_id
_entity_poly.type
_entity_poly.pdbx_seq_one_letter_code
_entity_poly.pdbx_strand_id
1 'polypeptide(L)'
;MSHIGIDNDSINRFREEKLPIKYERDLNEYYIQLSIPRSLFYNLVRNLAKLHRAFIGLRIGGIKGFENEINITLKNVEREALETMIKVISVLEKYGIDNIWYSIFINHFLAIIAAEKKFDLVLGNLPWVNVSKYPRKYSEKLKKIAKELGVNPPREAAKKLDISVILYVISAKYLLKQGGVLGLMVPASIFRGLHGSGWRSFFIEKR
;
A
#
# COMPACT_ATOMS: atom_id res chain seq x y z
N MET A 1 6.62 -4.26 2.99
CA MET A 1 6.85 -5.16 1.85
C MET A 1 5.59 -5.18 1.00
N SER A 2 5.65 -4.71 -0.25
CA SER A 2 4.55 -4.79 -1.23
C SER A 2 4.76 -5.97 -2.17
N HIS A 3 3.70 -6.73 -2.46
CA HIS A 3 3.72 -7.84 -3.40
C HIS A 3 2.94 -7.43 -4.66
N ILE A 4 3.59 -7.45 -5.82
CA ILE A 4 2.96 -7.31 -7.13
C ILE A 4 3.11 -8.69 -7.78
N GLY A 5 1.99 -9.35 -8.09
CA GLY A 5 1.99 -10.66 -8.74
C GLY A 5 2.39 -10.53 -10.21
N ILE A 6 3.28 -11.39 -10.68
CA ILE A 6 3.89 -11.34 -12.02
C ILE A 6 3.66 -12.70 -12.69
N ASP A 7 3.18 -12.72 -13.93
CA ASP A 7 3.01 -13.94 -14.73
C ASP A 7 4.37 -14.56 -15.14
N ASN A 8 4.36 -15.84 -15.53
CA ASN A 8 5.58 -16.61 -15.84
C ASN A 8 6.39 -16.05 -17.03
N ASP A 9 5.73 -15.47 -18.04
CA ASP A 9 6.42 -14.88 -19.19
C ASP A 9 7.09 -13.56 -18.82
N SER A 10 6.44 -12.78 -17.98
CA SER A 10 6.98 -11.55 -17.40
C SER A 10 8.15 -11.83 -16.45
N ILE A 11 8.16 -12.96 -15.73
CA ILE A 11 9.28 -13.35 -14.86
C ILE A 11 10.56 -13.57 -15.67
N ASN A 12 10.51 -14.25 -16.82
CA ASN A 12 11.69 -14.49 -17.64
C ASN A 12 12.27 -13.17 -18.18
N ARG A 13 11.41 -12.30 -18.72
CA ARG A 13 11.81 -10.95 -19.17
C ARG A 13 12.43 -10.12 -18.05
N PHE A 14 11.87 -10.16 -16.85
CA PHE A 14 12.39 -9.42 -15.71
C PHE A 14 13.72 -9.98 -15.18
N ARG A 15 13.97 -11.30 -15.34
CA ARG A 15 15.27 -11.91 -15.03
C ARG A 15 16.35 -11.47 -16.01
N GLU A 16 16.04 -11.37 -17.30
CA GLU A 16 16.96 -10.84 -18.31
C GLU A 16 17.35 -9.38 -18.02
N GLU A 17 16.37 -8.56 -17.60
CA GLU A 17 16.58 -7.17 -17.17
C GLU A 17 17.27 -7.06 -15.79
N LYS A 18 17.61 -8.20 -15.15
CA LYS A 18 18.25 -8.29 -13.82
C LYS A 18 17.47 -7.51 -12.75
N LEU A 19 16.15 -7.62 -12.72
CA LEU A 19 15.33 -7.05 -11.66
C LEU A 19 15.48 -7.85 -10.35
N PRO A 20 15.29 -7.21 -9.17
CA PRO A 20 15.39 -7.88 -7.88
C PRO A 20 14.14 -8.73 -7.58
N ILE A 21 13.96 -9.81 -8.32
CA ILE A 21 12.85 -10.75 -8.17
C ILE A 21 13.15 -11.73 -7.05
N LYS A 22 12.15 -11.96 -6.20
CA LYS A 22 12.14 -12.98 -5.16
C LYS A 22 10.95 -13.91 -5.36
N TYR A 23 11.01 -15.07 -4.75
CA TYR A 23 9.94 -16.06 -4.75
C TYR A 23 9.50 -16.31 -3.31
N GLU A 24 8.23 -16.10 -3.02
CA GLU A 24 7.61 -16.41 -1.73
C GLU A 24 7.02 -17.81 -1.79
N ARG A 25 7.55 -18.73 -0.98
CA ARG A 25 7.15 -20.15 -1.00
C ARG A 25 5.75 -20.32 -0.44
N ASP A 26 5.42 -19.60 0.63
CA ASP A 26 4.12 -19.71 1.30
C ASP A 26 2.96 -19.19 0.44
N LEU A 27 3.27 -18.23 -0.45
CA LEU A 27 2.31 -17.67 -1.40
C LEU A 27 2.40 -18.33 -2.77
N ASN A 28 3.44 -19.13 -3.04
CA ASN A 28 3.76 -19.66 -4.37
C ASN A 28 3.74 -18.55 -5.44
N GLU A 29 4.41 -17.43 -5.17
CA GLU A 29 4.38 -16.24 -6.02
C GLU A 29 5.76 -15.58 -6.15
N TYR A 30 6.05 -15.08 -7.34
CA TYR A 30 7.18 -14.18 -7.55
C TYR A 30 6.75 -12.73 -7.29
N TYR A 31 7.67 -11.95 -6.72
CA TYR A 31 7.48 -10.53 -6.46
C TYR A 31 8.78 -9.76 -6.67
N ILE A 32 8.68 -8.47 -6.99
CA ILE A 32 9.83 -7.57 -7.03
C ILE A 32 10.07 -7.00 -5.64
N GLN A 33 11.28 -7.19 -5.11
CA GLN A 33 11.68 -6.65 -3.82
C GLN A 33 12.49 -5.36 -4.01
N LEU A 34 11.92 -4.25 -3.57
CA LEU A 34 12.64 -2.98 -3.45
C LEU A 34 12.96 -2.70 -1.99
N SER A 35 14.22 -2.36 -1.72
CA SER A 35 14.71 -2.01 -0.40
C SER A 35 15.15 -0.56 -0.41
N ILE A 36 14.63 0.23 0.53
CA ILE A 36 15.00 1.62 0.68
C ILE A 36 15.71 1.78 2.03
N PRO A 37 16.95 2.32 2.06
CA PRO A 37 17.71 2.44 3.29
C PRO A 37 17.00 3.32 4.32
N ARG A 38 16.93 2.87 5.58
CA ARG A 38 16.33 3.67 6.68
C ARG A 38 16.97 5.06 6.82
N SER A 39 18.25 5.19 6.50
CA SER A 39 18.95 6.48 6.51
C SER A 39 18.37 7.48 5.52
N LEU A 40 17.84 7.01 4.38
CA LEU A 40 17.13 7.84 3.42
C LEU A 40 15.99 8.55 4.17
N PHE A 41 15.20 7.83 4.95
CA PHE A 41 14.06 8.38 5.69
C PHE A 41 14.45 9.34 6.83
N TYR A 42 15.47 8.99 7.64
CA TYR A 42 15.90 9.84 8.75
C TYR A 42 16.54 11.15 8.27
N ASN A 43 17.31 11.09 7.18
CA ASN A 43 17.93 12.25 6.56
C ASN A 43 16.94 13.04 5.71
N LEU A 44 15.94 12.38 5.12
CA LEU A 44 15.06 12.93 4.07
C LEU A 44 13.65 13.16 4.57
N VAL A 45 13.63 14.12 5.46
CA VAL A 45 12.58 15.12 5.55
C VAL A 45 11.46 14.76 6.52
N ARG A 46 11.38 15.58 7.57
CA ARG A 46 10.18 15.80 8.39
C ARG A 46 8.96 16.29 7.58
N ASN A 47 9.07 16.43 6.26
CA ASN A 47 8.10 17.05 5.36
C ASN A 47 7.92 16.16 4.12
N LEU A 48 6.80 15.41 4.14
CA LEU A 48 6.39 14.51 3.07
C LEU A 48 6.26 15.21 1.71
N ALA A 49 5.88 16.49 1.67
CA ALA A 49 5.73 17.21 0.41
C ALA A 49 7.09 17.44 -0.27
N LYS A 50 8.14 17.77 0.49
CA LYS A 50 9.49 17.88 -0.06
C LYS A 50 10.03 16.52 -0.50
N LEU A 51 9.72 15.45 0.23
CA LEU A 51 10.07 14.09 -0.20
C LEU A 51 9.34 13.69 -1.50
N HIS A 52 8.05 14.00 -1.62
CA HIS A 52 7.29 13.79 -2.85
C HIS A 52 7.91 14.58 -4.03
N ARG A 53 8.28 15.85 -3.83
CA ARG A 53 9.00 16.62 -4.84
C ARG A 53 10.35 16.01 -5.19
N ALA A 54 11.10 15.50 -4.21
CA ALA A 54 12.35 14.81 -4.46
C ALA A 54 12.17 13.62 -5.39
N PHE A 55 11.11 12.83 -5.19
CA PHE A 55 10.75 11.78 -6.14
C PHE A 55 10.43 12.35 -7.52
N ILE A 56 9.61 13.40 -7.64
CA ILE A 56 9.40 14.07 -8.93
C ILE A 56 10.75 14.47 -9.59
N GLY A 57 11.66 15.06 -8.82
CA GLY A 57 13.03 15.38 -9.24
C GLY A 57 13.81 14.15 -9.70
N LEU A 58 13.68 13.02 -9.00
CA LEU A 58 14.27 11.74 -9.40
C LEU A 58 13.77 11.25 -10.75
N ARG A 59 12.48 11.42 -11.03
CA ARG A 59 11.88 11.03 -12.31
C ARG A 59 12.44 11.87 -13.46
N ILE A 60 12.59 13.18 -13.23
CA ILE A 60 12.97 14.14 -14.28
C ILE A 60 14.48 14.17 -14.50
N GLY A 61 15.26 14.19 -13.42
CA GLY A 61 16.70 14.46 -13.43
C GLY A 61 17.56 13.36 -12.78
N GLY A 62 17.00 12.18 -12.53
CA GLY A 62 17.71 11.09 -11.86
C GLY A 62 18.19 11.47 -10.46
N ILE A 63 19.27 10.84 -10.00
CA ILE A 63 19.81 11.06 -8.65
C ILE A 63 20.11 12.54 -8.37
N LYS A 64 20.65 13.27 -9.35
CA LYS A 64 20.91 14.71 -9.21
C LYS A 64 19.63 15.51 -8.97
N GLY A 65 18.55 15.18 -9.69
CA GLY A 65 17.24 15.82 -9.49
C GLY A 65 16.69 15.57 -8.08
N PHE A 66 16.85 14.36 -7.56
CA PHE A 66 16.48 14.05 -6.17
C PHE A 66 17.34 14.83 -5.16
N GLU A 67 18.67 14.83 -5.34
CA GLU A 67 19.65 15.54 -4.49
C GLU A 67 19.40 17.05 -4.44
N ASN A 68 19.05 17.66 -5.58
CA ASN A 68 18.72 19.08 -5.69
C ASN A 68 17.47 19.44 -4.86
N GLU A 69 16.42 18.62 -4.93
CA GLU A 69 15.17 18.86 -4.17
C GLU A 69 15.38 18.75 -2.66
N ILE A 70 16.28 17.85 -2.24
CA ILE A 70 16.53 17.58 -0.81
C ILE A 70 17.61 18.49 -0.25
N ASN A 71 18.45 19.08 -1.10
CA ASN A 71 19.64 19.86 -0.78
C ASN A 71 20.65 19.09 0.08
N ILE A 72 20.85 17.80 -0.24
CA ILE A 72 21.72 16.86 0.48
C ILE A 72 22.34 15.93 -0.56
N THR A 73 23.63 15.66 -0.42
CA THR A 73 24.32 14.61 -1.17
C THR A 73 24.04 13.25 -0.53
N LEU A 74 23.50 12.32 -1.32
CA LEU A 74 23.16 10.98 -0.86
C LEU A 74 24.42 10.12 -0.66
N LYS A 75 24.35 9.22 0.31
CA LYS A 75 25.37 8.17 0.48
C LYS A 75 25.27 7.17 -0.68
N ASN A 76 26.35 6.45 -0.98
CA ASN A 76 26.36 5.47 -2.08
C ASN A 76 25.23 4.43 -1.96
N VAL A 77 24.99 3.91 -0.76
CA VAL A 77 23.90 2.95 -0.49
C VAL A 77 22.51 3.53 -0.80
N GLU A 78 22.31 4.83 -0.55
CA GLU A 78 21.05 5.53 -0.86
C GLU A 78 20.89 5.76 -2.36
N ARG A 79 21.98 6.10 -3.05
CA ARG A 79 22.00 6.25 -4.52
C ARG A 79 21.68 4.93 -5.21
N GLU A 80 22.38 3.86 -4.85
CA GLU A 80 22.17 2.51 -5.42
C GLU A 80 20.72 2.04 -5.25
N ALA A 81 20.11 2.32 -4.11
CA ALA A 81 18.71 1.97 -3.86
C ALA A 81 17.74 2.76 -4.77
N LEU A 82 17.95 4.07 -4.93
CA LEU A 82 17.12 4.90 -5.81
C LEU A 82 17.33 4.58 -7.29
N GLU A 83 18.56 4.26 -7.71
CA GLU A 83 18.87 3.79 -9.06
C GLU A 83 18.19 2.46 -9.36
N THR A 84 18.25 1.50 -8.43
CA THR A 84 17.54 0.22 -8.54
C THR A 84 16.03 0.44 -8.67
N MET A 85 15.48 1.38 -7.89
CA MET A 85 14.07 1.73 -7.94
C MET A 85 13.67 2.34 -9.30
N ILE A 86 14.42 3.32 -9.82
CA ILE A 86 14.18 3.89 -11.15
C ILE A 86 14.23 2.77 -12.20
N LYS A 87 15.26 1.93 -12.17
CA LYS A 87 15.40 0.82 -13.11
C LYS A 87 14.18 -0.10 -13.10
N VAL A 88 13.72 -0.51 -11.92
CA VAL A 88 12.50 -1.33 -11.78
C VAL A 88 11.31 -0.61 -12.40
N ILE A 89 11.08 0.66 -12.07
CA ILE A 89 9.94 1.42 -12.58
C ILE A 89 10.01 1.53 -14.11
N SER A 90 11.17 1.85 -14.68
CA SER A 90 11.35 1.96 -16.13
C SER A 90 11.10 0.63 -16.86
N VAL A 91 11.52 -0.50 -16.28
CA VAL A 91 11.20 -1.82 -16.83
C VAL A 91 9.69 -2.09 -16.75
N LEU A 92 9.04 -1.78 -15.63
CA LEU A 92 7.59 -1.94 -15.49
C LEU A 92 6.80 -1.04 -16.46
N GLU A 93 7.23 0.20 -16.68
CA GLU A 93 6.64 1.13 -17.66
C GLU A 93 6.80 0.60 -19.09
N LYS A 94 7.99 0.10 -19.43
CA LYS A 94 8.29 -0.51 -20.74
C LYS A 94 7.37 -1.69 -21.06
N TYR A 95 7.02 -2.51 -20.07
CA TYR A 95 6.22 -3.72 -20.26
C TYR A 95 4.73 -3.57 -19.89
N GLY A 96 4.31 -2.45 -19.29
CA GLY A 96 3.02 -2.35 -18.60
C GLY A 96 1.94 -1.47 -19.23
N ILE A 97 2.27 -0.59 -20.17
CA ILE A 97 1.43 0.51 -20.69
C ILE A 97 0.89 1.41 -19.55
N ASP A 98 1.10 2.72 -19.72
CA ASP A 98 0.80 3.82 -18.80
C ASP A 98 1.79 4.05 -17.64
N ASN A 99 2.19 5.32 -17.48
CA ASN A 99 3.14 5.85 -16.48
C ASN A 99 2.65 5.73 -15.01
N ILE A 100 1.75 4.78 -14.74
CA ILE A 100 1.08 4.61 -13.45
C ILE A 100 1.99 3.96 -12.41
N TRP A 101 2.97 3.14 -12.82
CA TRP A 101 3.87 2.43 -11.91
C TRP A 101 4.66 3.36 -11.01
N TYR A 102 5.11 4.48 -11.56
CA TYR A 102 5.77 5.51 -10.80
C TYR A 102 4.84 6.06 -9.70
N SER A 103 3.61 6.43 -10.07
CA SER A 103 2.62 6.96 -9.13
C SER A 103 2.22 5.94 -8.06
N ILE A 104 1.99 4.68 -8.44
CA ILE A 104 1.68 3.58 -7.50
C ILE A 104 2.83 3.41 -6.50
N PHE A 105 4.07 3.34 -6.99
CA PHE A 105 5.22 3.10 -6.15
C PHE A 105 5.46 4.25 -5.17
N ILE A 106 5.46 5.50 -5.66
CA ILE A 106 5.67 6.68 -4.81
C ILE A 106 4.54 6.84 -3.80
N ASN A 107 3.28 6.67 -4.20
CA ASN A 107 2.15 6.77 -3.26
C ASN A 107 2.22 5.68 -2.18
N HIS A 108 2.58 4.44 -2.56
CA HIS A 108 2.77 3.37 -1.59
C HIS A 108 3.91 3.68 -0.61
N PHE A 109 5.02 4.19 -1.14
CA PHE A 109 6.18 4.54 -0.32
C PHE A 109 5.87 5.68 0.65
N LEU A 110 5.27 6.77 0.17
CA LEU A 110 4.86 7.89 1.01
C LEU A 110 3.83 7.47 2.05
N ALA A 111 2.90 6.56 1.72
CA ALA A 111 1.94 6.02 2.67
C ALA A 111 2.63 5.24 3.81
N ILE A 112 3.65 4.43 3.51
CA ILE A 112 4.43 3.73 4.54
C ILE A 112 5.10 4.72 5.49
N ILE A 113 5.72 5.77 4.95
CA ILE A 113 6.40 6.80 5.75
C ILE A 113 5.41 7.57 6.59
N ALA A 114 4.31 8.01 5.98
CA ALA A 114 3.29 8.77 6.67
C ALA A 114 2.66 7.96 7.81
N ALA A 115 2.53 6.64 7.64
CA ALA A 115 1.98 5.73 8.64
C ALA A 115 2.96 5.33 9.78
N GLU A 116 4.22 5.78 9.77
CA GLU A 116 5.09 5.64 10.97
C GLU A 116 4.53 6.41 12.17
N LYS A 117 3.74 7.45 11.90
CA LYS A 117 2.98 8.18 12.89
C LYS A 117 1.49 8.00 12.62
N LYS A 118 0.72 8.01 13.69
CA LYS A 118 -0.75 8.05 13.60
C LYS A 118 -1.23 9.48 13.35
N PHE A 119 -2.34 9.61 12.64
CA PHE A 119 -2.93 10.89 12.23
C PHE A 119 -3.98 11.37 13.22
N ASP A 120 -4.07 12.69 13.41
CA ASP A 120 -5.14 13.33 14.19
C ASP A 120 -6.49 13.32 13.45
N LEU A 121 -6.47 13.28 12.11
CA LEU A 121 -7.64 13.27 11.25
C LEU A 121 -7.44 12.30 10.08
N VAL A 122 -8.37 11.36 9.91
CA VAL A 122 -8.39 10.42 8.78
C VAL A 122 -9.72 10.56 8.06
N LEU A 123 -9.68 11.06 6.82
CA LEU A 123 -10.85 11.27 5.97
C LEU A 123 -10.70 10.52 4.65
N GLY A 124 -11.81 10.08 4.05
CA GLY A 124 -11.75 9.46 2.73
C GLY A 124 -13.03 8.76 2.30
N ASN A 125 -13.06 8.38 1.02
CA ASN A 125 -14.11 7.56 0.44
C ASN A 125 -13.59 6.14 0.21
N LEU A 126 -14.08 5.17 0.99
CA LEU A 126 -13.63 3.79 0.85
C LEU A 126 -14.28 3.13 -0.37
N PRO A 127 -13.59 2.17 -1.04
CA PRO A 127 -14.19 1.40 -2.12
C PRO A 127 -15.33 0.52 -1.62
N TRP A 128 -16.40 0.41 -2.43
CA TRP A 128 -17.62 -0.36 -2.11
C TRP A 128 -17.69 -1.59 -3.00
N VAL A 129 -16.97 -2.63 -2.61
CA VAL A 129 -16.85 -3.87 -3.38
C VAL A 129 -17.00 -5.06 -2.45
N ASN A 130 -17.92 -5.95 -2.81
CA ASN A 130 -18.04 -7.25 -2.15
C ASN A 130 -16.73 -8.02 -2.29
N VAL A 131 -16.19 -8.49 -1.17
CA VAL A 131 -14.93 -9.24 -1.12
C VAL A 131 -14.96 -10.48 -2.01
N SER A 132 -16.14 -11.08 -2.24
CA SER A 132 -16.34 -12.22 -3.13
C SER A 132 -16.14 -11.91 -4.63
N LYS A 133 -16.12 -10.64 -5.04
CA LYS A 133 -15.91 -10.23 -6.44
C LYS A 133 -14.43 -10.18 -6.83
N TYR A 134 -13.53 -10.17 -5.85
CA TYR A 134 -12.10 -10.22 -6.11
C TYR A 134 -11.64 -11.63 -6.52
N PRO A 135 -10.47 -11.75 -7.18
CA PRO A 135 -9.84 -13.05 -7.43
C PRO A 135 -9.76 -13.89 -6.16
N ARG A 136 -10.03 -15.20 -6.29
CA ARG A 136 -10.21 -16.12 -5.15
C ARG A 136 -9.14 -15.97 -4.07
N LYS A 137 -7.86 -15.95 -4.46
CA LYS A 137 -6.74 -15.83 -3.54
C LYS A 137 -6.77 -14.52 -2.73
N TYR A 138 -7.07 -13.40 -3.38
CA TYR A 138 -7.20 -12.11 -2.71
C TYR A 138 -8.44 -12.03 -1.82
N SER A 139 -9.55 -12.60 -2.28
CA SER A 139 -10.79 -12.72 -1.50
C SER A 139 -10.56 -13.51 -0.19
N GLU A 140 -9.88 -14.65 -0.25
CA GLU A 140 -9.56 -15.45 0.94
C GLU A 140 -8.62 -14.72 1.90
N LYS A 141 -7.63 -13.98 1.37
CA LYS A 141 -6.76 -13.12 2.18
C LYS A 141 -7.58 -12.05 2.93
N LEU A 142 -8.49 -11.36 2.25
CA LEU A 142 -9.34 -10.34 2.87
C LEU A 142 -10.28 -10.94 3.93
N LYS A 143 -10.84 -12.12 3.70
CA LYS A 143 -11.67 -12.83 4.72
C LYS A 143 -10.86 -13.19 5.95
N LYS A 144 -9.61 -13.67 5.78
CA LYS A 144 -8.70 -13.96 6.89
C LYS A 144 -8.45 -12.70 7.72
N ILE A 145 -8.13 -11.58 7.07
CA ILE A 145 -7.93 -10.28 7.72
C ILE A 145 -9.22 -9.84 8.46
N ALA A 146 -10.39 -9.97 7.83
CA ALA A 146 -11.66 -9.61 8.48
C ALA A 146 -11.90 -10.42 9.77
N LYS A 147 -11.52 -11.72 9.76
CA LYS A 147 -11.59 -12.58 10.94
C LYS A 147 -10.61 -12.13 12.03
N GLU A 148 -9.35 -11.88 11.68
CA GLU A 148 -8.31 -11.38 12.61
C GLU A 148 -8.69 -10.02 13.22
N LEU A 149 -9.40 -9.18 12.47
CA LEU A 149 -9.88 -7.88 12.94
C LEU A 149 -11.15 -7.97 13.81
N GLY A 150 -11.82 -9.12 13.85
CA GLY A 150 -13.09 -9.33 14.57
C GLY A 150 -14.32 -8.78 13.86
N VAL A 151 -14.24 -8.50 12.56
CA VAL A 151 -15.32 -7.82 11.80
C VAL A 151 -15.99 -8.71 10.76
N ASN A 152 -15.62 -9.99 10.72
CA ASN A 152 -16.22 -10.93 9.79
C ASN A 152 -17.72 -11.14 10.12
N PRO A 153 -18.62 -11.08 9.13
CA PRO A 153 -20.03 -11.31 9.37
C PRO A 153 -20.35 -12.79 9.62
N PRO A 154 -21.56 -13.09 10.12
CA PRO A 154 -22.10 -14.44 10.19
C PRO A 154 -22.04 -15.18 8.85
N ARG A 155 -22.03 -16.52 8.92
CA ARG A 155 -21.82 -17.40 7.75
C ARG A 155 -22.82 -17.13 6.63
N GLU A 156 -24.06 -16.82 6.99
CA GLU A 156 -25.17 -16.53 6.08
C GLU A 156 -24.91 -15.27 5.23
N ALA A 157 -24.11 -14.33 5.74
CA ALA A 157 -23.78 -13.07 5.08
C ALA A 157 -22.32 -12.98 4.62
N ALA A 158 -21.51 -14.04 4.77
CA ALA A 158 -20.09 -14.05 4.44
C ALA A 158 -19.78 -13.65 2.98
N LYS A 159 -20.66 -14.00 2.03
CA LYS A 159 -20.52 -13.61 0.61
C LYS A 159 -20.76 -12.11 0.36
N LYS A 160 -21.38 -11.39 1.30
CA LYS A 160 -21.73 -9.97 1.21
C LYS A 160 -20.80 -9.07 2.04
N LEU A 161 -19.70 -9.62 2.57
CA LEU A 161 -18.68 -8.81 3.23
C LEU A 161 -18.17 -7.75 2.25
N ASP A 162 -18.26 -6.48 2.62
CA ASP A 162 -17.78 -5.36 1.83
C ASP A 162 -16.36 -4.97 2.30
N ILE A 163 -15.46 -4.69 1.36
CA ILE A 163 -14.06 -4.33 1.67
C ILE A 163 -13.95 -3.06 2.53
N SER A 164 -14.92 -2.14 2.45
CA SER A 164 -14.97 -0.94 3.28
C SER A 164 -14.98 -1.25 4.78
N VAL A 165 -15.59 -2.37 5.20
CA VAL A 165 -15.59 -2.81 6.61
C VAL A 165 -14.16 -3.07 7.09
N ILE A 166 -13.37 -3.79 6.29
CA ILE A 166 -11.98 -4.14 6.61
C ILE A 166 -11.13 -2.87 6.65
N LEU A 167 -11.22 -2.04 5.61
CA LEU A 167 -10.42 -0.83 5.48
C LEU A 167 -10.76 0.22 6.55
N TYR A 168 -12.02 0.32 6.94
CA TYR A 168 -12.45 1.20 8.03
C TYR A 168 -11.73 0.82 9.33
N VAL A 169 -11.78 -0.47 9.71
CA VAL A 169 -11.17 -0.93 10.97
C VAL A 169 -9.65 -0.86 10.93
N ILE A 170 -9.02 -1.11 9.78
CA ILE A 170 -7.58 -0.86 9.60
C ILE A 170 -7.26 0.62 9.84
N SER A 171 -8.04 1.53 9.25
CA SER A 171 -7.84 2.97 9.42
C SER A 171 -7.99 3.38 10.88
N ALA A 172 -9.01 2.87 11.57
CA ALA A 172 -9.25 3.15 12.98
C ALA A 172 -8.17 2.57 13.92
N LYS A 173 -7.64 1.37 13.64
CA LYS A 173 -6.65 0.71 14.50
C LYS A 173 -5.22 1.21 14.27
N TYR A 174 -4.84 1.38 13.00
CA TYR A 174 -3.44 1.55 12.62
C TYR A 174 -3.11 2.97 12.16
N LEU A 175 -4.07 3.71 11.58
CA LEU A 175 -3.81 5.07 11.06
C LEU A 175 -4.23 6.15 12.07
N LEU A 176 -5.36 5.99 12.74
CA LEU A 176 -5.88 7.02 13.63
C LEU A 176 -5.18 7.03 15.00
N LYS A 177 -4.77 8.22 15.45
CA LYS A 177 -4.23 8.47 16.79
C LYS A 177 -5.35 8.41 17.83
N GLN A 178 -5.00 8.11 19.08
CA GLN A 178 -5.95 8.22 20.19
C GLN A 178 -6.49 9.64 20.31
N GLY A 179 -7.83 9.77 20.39
CA GLY A 179 -8.51 11.07 20.42
C GLY A 179 -8.65 11.76 19.05
N GLY A 180 -8.17 11.14 17.96
CA GLY A 180 -8.34 11.67 16.61
C GLY A 180 -9.75 11.48 16.06
N VAL A 181 -10.02 12.10 14.91
CA VAL A 181 -11.30 12.03 14.20
C VAL A 181 -11.19 11.16 12.94
N LEU A 182 -12.15 10.25 12.77
CA LEU A 182 -12.25 9.36 11.61
C LEU A 182 -13.56 9.64 10.86
N GLY A 183 -13.46 10.04 9.60
CA GLY A 183 -14.62 10.32 8.73
C GLY A 183 -14.47 9.60 7.39
N LEU A 184 -14.97 8.37 7.32
CA LEU A 184 -14.85 7.53 6.13
C LEU A 184 -16.23 7.22 5.54
N MET A 185 -16.40 7.46 4.24
CA MET A 185 -17.63 7.06 3.54
C MET A 185 -17.68 5.55 3.35
N VAL A 186 -18.84 4.98 3.68
CA VAL A 186 -19.11 3.54 3.64
C VAL A 186 -20.52 3.31 3.05
N PRO A 187 -20.81 2.11 2.51
CA PRO A 187 -22.15 1.80 1.99
C PRO A 187 -23.19 1.84 3.12
N ALA A 188 -24.31 2.52 2.91
CA ALA A 188 -25.42 2.56 3.89
C ALA A 188 -25.94 1.16 4.27
N SER A 189 -25.74 0.15 3.42
CA SER A 189 -26.15 -1.23 3.66
C SER A 189 -25.45 -1.86 4.87
N ILE A 190 -24.22 -1.45 5.22
CA ILE A 190 -23.48 -2.04 6.35
C ILE A 190 -24.06 -1.63 7.70
N PHE A 191 -24.91 -0.61 7.77
CA PHE A 191 -25.59 -0.21 9.01
C PHE A 191 -26.77 -1.12 9.36
N ARG A 192 -27.40 -1.73 8.35
CA ARG A 192 -28.66 -2.49 8.53
C ARG A 192 -28.49 -3.98 8.24
N GLY A 193 -27.64 -4.33 7.28
CA GLY A 193 -27.48 -5.70 6.84
C GLY A 193 -26.69 -6.56 7.82
N LEU A 194 -26.95 -7.87 7.76
CA LEU A 194 -26.22 -8.88 8.54
C LEU A 194 -24.73 -8.89 8.19
N HIS A 195 -24.37 -8.53 6.96
CA HIS A 195 -22.98 -8.43 6.48
C HIS A 195 -22.16 -7.33 7.15
N GLY A 196 -22.81 -6.35 7.79
CA GLY A 196 -22.14 -5.29 8.56
C GLY A 196 -22.18 -5.49 10.08
N SER A 197 -22.68 -6.64 10.57
CA SER A 197 -22.82 -6.89 12.01
C SER A 197 -21.49 -6.80 12.76
N GLY A 198 -20.45 -7.49 12.29
CA GLY A 198 -19.11 -7.41 12.89
C GLY A 198 -18.52 -6.00 12.90
N TRP A 199 -18.80 -5.21 11.86
CA TRP A 199 -18.41 -3.79 11.82
C TRP A 199 -19.11 -2.96 12.89
N ARG A 200 -20.41 -3.20 13.15
CA ARG A 200 -21.14 -2.49 14.21
C ARG A 200 -20.65 -2.89 15.60
N SER A 201 -20.38 -4.18 15.84
CA SER A 201 -19.84 -4.67 17.11
C SER A 201 -18.51 -4.02 17.46
N PHE A 202 -17.64 -3.78 16.47
CA PHE A 202 -16.35 -3.11 16.67
C PHE A 202 -16.45 -1.72 17.36
N PHE A 203 -17.54 -0.97 17.17
CA PHE A 203 -17.73 0.31 17.85
C PHE A 203 -18.36 0.18 19.24
N ILE A 204 -19.10 -0.89 19.48
CA ILE A 204 -19.75 -1.14 20.77
C ILE A 204 -18.71 -1.62 21.79
N GLU A 205 -17.80 -2.50 21.37
CA GLU A 205 -16.73 -3.03 22.23
C GLU A 205 -15.62 -2.02 22.56
N LYS A 206 -15.56 -0.88 21.86
CA LYS A 206 -14.56 0.16 22.05
C LYS A 206 -15.01 1.32 22.95
N ARG A 207 -16.16 1.19 23.61
CA ARG A 207 -16.61 2.11 24.66
C ARG A 207 -16.16 1.65 26.03
#